data_AF-A0A1S1HMG5-F1
#
_entry.id   AF-A0A1S1HMG5-F1
#
_cell.length_a   1.000
_cell.length_b   1.000
_cell.length_c   1.000
_cell.angle_alpha   90.00
_cell.angle_beta   90.00
_cell.angle_gamma   90.00
#
_symmetry.space_group_name_H-M   'P 1'
#
loop_
_entity.id
_entity.type
_entity.pdbx_description
1 polymer ?
#
loop_
_entity_poly.entity_id
_entity_poly.type
_entity_poly.pdbx_seq_one_letter_code
_entity_poly.pdbx_strand_id
1 'polypeptide(L)'
;MSSSRLTLLPYEADKSNKPAMLQAYLFGDVLFTRHDQKQVIKGKLTTLSQSWAIIDAIKRPDIAALLDIFEVEYRCLWKGDSAEHYSFYAPYLVKLEADSPFVIWLLENSQKAPLGIYLRSRLSLDKLAHHLRKFNQVYDEELKTWLMFRYYDPVTVKTLLPYLPVNDYLEFMDNLLFILADDVSGNQFLVLQ
;
A
#
# COMPACT_ATOMS: atom_id res chain seq x y z
N MET A 1 7.14 -24.48 -10.75
CA MET A 1 6.20 -24.29 -9.62
C MET A 1 6.10 -22.80 -9.35
N SER A 2 4.98 -22.16 -9.69
CA SER A 2 4.81 -20.72 -9.47
C SER A 2 4.66 -20.47 -7.98
N SER A 3 5.72 -19.99 -7.32
CA SER A 3 5.58 -19.49 -5.94
C SER A 3 4.61 -18.31 -5.98
N SER A 4 3.52 -18.38 -5.23
CA SER A 4 2.61 -17.24 -5.07
C SER A 4 3.42 -16.01 -4.62
N ARG A 5 3.30 -14.89 -5.36
CA ARG A 5 3.88 -13.59 -4.97
C ARG A 5 3.16 -12.98 -3.75
N LEU A 6 2.00 -13.54 -3.42
CA LEU A 6 1.15 -13.15 -2.32
C LEU A 6 1.33 -14.11 -1.14
N THR A 7 1.73 -13.58 0.01
CA THR A 7 1.78 -14.27 1.30
C THR A 7 0.59 -13.84 2.15
N LEU A 8 -0.03 -14.80 2.84
CA LEU A 8 -1.16 -14.56 3.75
C LEU A 8 -0.67 -14.60 5.20
N LEU A 9 -1.01 -13.58 5.98
CA LEU A 9 -0.58 -13.44 7.37
C LEU A 9 -1.76 -13.25 8.32
N PRO A 10 -2.22 -14.30 8.99
CA PRO A 10 -3.32 -14.22 9.95
C PRO A 10 -2.97 -13.31 11.14
N TYR A 11 -3.92 -12.50 11.60
CA TYR A 11 -3.79 -11.65 12.80
C TYR A 11 -4.74 -12.06 13.95
N GLU A 12 -5.03 -13.36 14.02
CA GLU A 12 -5.95 -14.01 14.98
C GLU A 12 -7.44 -13.69 14.76
N ALA A 13 -8.32 -14.45 15.45
CA ALA A 13 -9.75 -14.49 15.14
C ALA A 13 -10.53 -13.21 15.49
N ASP A 14 -10.07 -12.41 16.46
CA ASP A 14 -10.82 -11.28 17.04
C ASP A 14 -10.36 -9.88 16.57
N LYS A 15 -9.44 -9.81 15.59
CA LYS A 15 -8.82 -8.58 15.06
C LYS A 15 -8.08 -7.71 16.08
N SER A 16 -8.00 -8.10 17.36
CA SER A 16 -7.40 -7.30 18.42
C SER A 16 -5.91 -7.06 18.22
N ASN A 17 -5.21 -8.04 17.62
CA ASN A 17 -3.78 -7.99 17.35
C ASN A 17 -3.42 -7.21 16.05
N LYS A 18 -4.43 -6.86 15.24
CA LYS A 18 -4.23 -6.21 13.93
C LYS A 18 -3.42 -4.91 14.02
N PRO A 19 -3.70 -3.96 14.94
CA PRO A 19 -2.93 -2.71 15.02
C PRO A 19 -1.46 -2.95 15.39
N ALA A 20 -1.21 -3.82 16.37
CA ALA A 20 0.15 -4.15 16.82
C ALA A 20 0.97 -4.82 15.72
N MET A 21 0.38 -5.78 15.00
CA MET A 21 1.02 -6.41 13.84
C MET A 21 1.29 -5.40 12.72
N LEU A 22 0.31 -4.56 12.37
CA LEU A 22 0.49 -3.53 11.34
C LEU A 22 1.62 -2.56 11.71
N GLN A 23 1.68 -2.11 12.96
CA GLN A 23 2.77 -1.25 13.46
C GLN A 23 4.12 -1.96 13.35
N ALA A 24 4.21 -3.25 13.70
CA ALA A 24 5.43 -4.04 13.56
C ALA A 24 5.88 -4.19 12.09
N TYR A 25 4.97 -4.39 11.14
CA TYR A 25 5.32 -4.45 9.71
C TYR A 25 5.79 -3.12 9.16
N LEU A 26 5.12 -2.03 9.53
CA LEU A 26 5.44 -0.70 9.03
C LEU A 26 6.74 -0.17 9.63
N PHE A 27 6.98 -0.34 10.92
CA PHE A 27 8.08 0.35 11.60
C PHE A 27 9.17 -0.59 12.13
N GLY A 28 8.96 -1.91 12.07
CA GLY A 28 9.95 -2.91 12.46
C GLY A 28 10.99 -3.22 11.38
N ASP A 29 11.81 -4.24 11.65
CA ASP A 29 12.72 -4.81 10.66
C ASP A 29 11.91 -5.38 9.47
N VAL A 30 12.40 -5.18 8.25
CA VAL A 30 11.75 -5.74 7.05
C VAL A 30 11.84 -7.27 7.11
N LEU A 31 10.73 -7.93 7.39
CA LEU A 31 10.62 -9.38 7.34
C LEU A 31 10.51 -9.82 5.88
N PHE A 32 11.64 -10.20 5.27
CA PHE A 32 11.63 -10.95 4.02
C PHE A 32 11.38 -12.41 4.33
N THR A 33 10.13 -12.86 4.20
CA THR A 33 9.79 -14.28 4.21
C THR A 33 9.68 -14.76 2.77
N ARG A 34 10.79 -15.23 2.18
CA ARG A 34 10.68 -16.13 1.02
C ARG A 34 10.29 -17.52 1.51
N HIS A 35 9.42 -18.17 0.74
CA HIS A 35 8.80 -19.48 1.01
C HIS A 35 9.78 -20.68 1.00
N ASP A 36 11.09 -20.46 0.91
CA ASP A 36 12.07 -21.53 1.16
C ASP A 36 12.56 -21.36 2.59
N GLN A 37 12.70 -22.48 3.31
CA GLN A 37 13.21 -22.60 4.69
C GLN A 37 14.66 -22.09 4.88
N LYS A 38 14.98 -20.91 4.36
CA LYS A 38 16.28 -20.25 4.44
C LYS A 38 16.09 -19.02 5.32
N GLN A 39 16.58 -19.12 6.54
CA GLN A 39 16.83 -17.93 7.35
C GLN A 39 17.78 -17.00 6.60
N VAL A 40 17.35 -15.77 6.38
CA VAL A 40 18.25 -14.69 5.97
C VAL A 40 19.21 -14.45 7.13
N ILE A 41 20.50 -14.72 6.92
CA ILE A 41 21.56 -14.30 7.85
C ILE A 41 21.58 -12.78 7.83
N LYS A 42 21.17 -12.16 8.94
CA LYS A 42 21.10 -10.70 9.13
C LYS A 42 22.48 -10.07 8.88
N GLY A 43 22.67 -9.47 7.71
CA GLY A 43 23.55 -8.30 7.62
C GLY A 43 22.88 -7.17 8.40
N LYS A 44 23.62 -6.49 9.28
CA LYS A 44 23.18 -5.29 10.02
C LYS A 44 23.02 -4.08 9.08
N LEU A 45 22.35 -4.25 7.94
CA LEU A 45 21.99 -3.17 7.05
C LEU A 45 20.54 -2.79 7.37
N THR A 46 20.37 -1.83 8.26
CA THR A 46 19.14 -1.04 8.30
C THR A 46 19.01 -0.39 6.93
N THR A 47 18.22 -1.00 6.04
CA THR A 47 17.97 -0.36 4.74
C THR A 47 17.08 0.83 5.02
N LEU A 48 17.65 2.02 4.90
CA LEU A 48 16.94 3.30 4.98
C LEU A 48 15.76 3.24 4.01
N SER A 49 14.57 3.06 4.57
CA SER A 49 13.31 2.91 3.88
C SER A 49 12.26 3.58 4.73
N GLN A 50 11.27 4.16 4.08
CA GLN A 50 10.16 4.84 4.73
C GLN A 50 8.89 4.05 4.52
N SER A 51 7.96 4.25 5.44
CA SER A 51 6.64 3.62 5.44
C SER A 51 5.63 4.60 4.93
N TRP A 52 4.74 4.09 4.09
CA TRP A 52 3.77 4.90 3.38
C TRP A 52 2.41 4.21 3.42
N ALA A 53 1.36 5.02 3.35
CA ALA A 53 0.02 4.56 3.02
C ALA A 53 -0.39 5.14 1.67
N ILE A 54 -1.18 4.38 0.92
CA ILE A 54 -2.01 4.94 -0.14
C ILE A 54 -3.44 4.87 0.35
N ILE A 55 -4.04 6.04 0.62
CA ILE A 55 -5.39 6.16 1.15
C ILE A 55 -6.34 6.51 0.02
N ASP A 56 -7.40 5.72 -0.11
CA ASP A 56 -8.40 5.88 -1.16
C ASP A 56 -9.49 6.87 -0.70
N ALA A 57 -9.55 8.04 -1.34
CA ALA A 57 -10.53 9.06 -0.97
C ALA A 57 -11.98 8.61 -1.22
N ILE A 58 -12.22 7.58 -2.05
CA ILE A 58 -13.56 6.98 -2.16
C ILE A 58 -14.02 6.40 -0.81
N LYS A 59 -13.10 5.83 -0.02
CA LYS A 59 -13.38 5.27 1.31
C LYS A 59 -13.32 6.33 2.41
N ARG A 60 -12.55 7.40 2.20
CA ARG A 60 -12.40 8.53 3.14
C ARG A 60 -12.38 9.88 2.39
N PRO A 61 -13.54 10.43 2.03
CA PRO A 61 -13.61 11.63 1.17
C PRO A 61 -12.99 12.91 1.74
N ASP A 62 -12.90 13.01 3.06
CA ASP A 62 -12.31 14.12 3.82
C ASP A 62 -10.78 13.96 4.05
N ILE A 63 -10.14 12.94 3.44
CA ILE A 63 -8.74 12.60 3.76
C ILE A 63 -7.76 13.75 3.49
N ALA A 64 -7.93 14.52 2.41
CA ALA A 64 -7.02 15.63 2.11
C ALA A 64 -7.03 16.69 3.24
N ALA A 65 -8.22 17.07 3.70
CA ALA A 65 -8.38 18.02 4.81
C ALA A 65 -7.81 17.46 6.12
N LEU A 66 -7.99 16.17 6.40
CA LEU A 66 -7.39 15.53 7.57
C LEU A 66 -5.87 15.55 7.51
N LEU A 67 -5.28 15.27 6.35
CA LEU A 67 -3.83 15.30 6.16
C LEU A 67 -3.26 16.70 6.39
N ASP A 68 -3.96 17.75 5.96
CA ASP A 68 -3.60 19.14 6.25
C ASP A 68 -3.70 19.44 7.75
N ILE A 69 -4.78 19.01 8.43
CA ILE A 69 -4.99 19.20 9.88
C ILE A 69 -3.90 18.50 10.70
N PHE A 70 -3.50 17.29 10.29
CA PHE A 70 -2.44 16.53 10.95
C PHE A 70 -1.02 16.98 10.52
N GLU A 71 -0.90 17.95 9.62
CA GLU A 71 0.37 18.45 9.07
C GLU A 71 1.27 17.34 8.49
N VAL A 72 0.66 16.37 7.79
CA VAL A 72 1.37 15.21 7.24
C VAL A 72 1.88 15.49 5.84
N GLU A 73 3.09 15.01 5.50
CA GLU A 73 3.58 15.05 4.13
C GLU A 73 2.79 14.07 3.23
N TYR A 74 2.14 14.59 2.19
CA TYR A 74 1.40 13.77 1.23
C TYR A 74 1.47 14.26 -0.23
N ARG A 75 1.05 13.39 -1.15
CA ARG A 75 0.80 13.71 -2.56
C ARG A 75 -0.48 13.04 -3.04
N CYS A 76 -1.36 13.82 -3.68
CA CYS A 76 -2.42 13.29 -4.52
C CYS A 76 -1.80 12.49 -5.68
N LEU A 77 -2.23 11.26 -5.89
CA LEU A 77 -1.69 10.41 -6.95
C LEU A 77 -2.36 10.65 -8.29
N TRP A 78 -3.41 11.47 -8.40
CA TRP A 78 -3.87 11.98 -9.71
C TRP A 78 -3.11 13.27 -10.07
N LYS A 79 -3.12 13.66 -11.36
CA LYS A 79 -2.46 14.87 -11.88
C LYS A 79 -3.33 15.57 -12.93
N GLY A 80 -3.01 16.84 -13.18
CA GLY A 80 -3.67 17.67 -14.20
C GLY A 80 -5.15 17.86 -13.90
N ASP A 81 -5.96 17.96 -14.94
CA ASP A 81 -7.40 18.18 -14.86
C ASP A 81 -8.11 17.15 -13.97
N SER A 82 -7.62 15.90 -13.93
CA SER A 82 -8.17 14.86 -13.05
C SER A 82 -8.00 15.17 -11.57
N ALA A 83 -6.88 15.77 -11.18
CA ALA A 83 -6.67 16.19 -9.79
C ALA A 83 -7.51 17.42 -9.45
N GLU A 84 -7.63 18.39 -10.36
CA GLU A 84 -8.37 19.62 -10.13
C GLU A 84 -9.87 19.37 -9.94
N HIS A 85 -10.46 18.49 -10.75
CA HIS A 85 -11.90 18.27 -10.76
C HIS A 85 -12.34 17.06 -9.91
N TYR A 86 -11.43 16.11 -9.63
CA TYR A 86 -11.79 14.83 -9.02
C TYR A 86 -10.88 14.43 -7.85
N SER A 87 -10.20 15.38 -7.20
CA SER A 87 -9.37 15.15 -6.00
C SER A 87 -10.08 14.40 -4.87
N PHE A 88 -11.41 14.56 -4.74
CA PHE A 88 -12.24 13.83 -3.77
C PHE A 88 -12.35 12.32 -4.03
N TYR A 89 -11.94 11.86 -5.21
CA TYR A 89 -11.93 10.44 -5.59
C TYR A 89 -10.50 9.90 -5.76
N ALA A 90 -9.49 10.77 -5.67
CA ALA A 90 -8.12 10.42 -5.90
C ALA A 90 -7.52 9.64 -4.71
N PRO A 91 -6.58 8.71 -4.97
CA PRO A 91 -5.77 8.13 -3.92
C PRO A 91 -4.67 9.11 -3.49
N TYR A 92 -4.34 9.11 -2.20
CA TYR A 92 -3.31 9.95 -1.60
C TYR A 92 -2.18 9.09 -1.06
N LEU A 93 -0.96 9.35 -1.53
CA LEU A 93 0.26 8.79 -0.96
C LEU A 93 0.65 9.63 0.26
N VAL A 94 0.78 8.98 1.41
CA VAL A 94 0.99 9.62 2.70
C VAL A 94 2.21 9.01 3.37
N LYS A 95 3.10 9.86 3.89
CA LYS A 95 4.25 9.43 4.70
C LYS A 95 3.78 9.03 6.09
N LEU A 96 4.25 7.88 6.58
CA LEU A 96 3.92 7.39 7.91
C LEU A 96 5.13 7.52 8.83
N GLU A 97 4.95 8.28 9.90
CA GLU A 97 5.93 8.43 10.97
C GLU A 97 5.46 7.64 12.20
N ALA A 98 6.33 6.82 12.76
CA ALA A 98 6.01 5.99 13.92
C ALA A 98 5.50 6.86 15.07
N ASP A 99 4.46 6.38 15.75
CA ASP A 99 3.84 7.02 16.92
C ASP A 99 3.31 8.45 16.69
N SER A 100 3.21 8.90 15.42
CA SER A 100 2.58 10.17 15.08
C SER A 100 1.06 10.14 15.34
N PRO A 101 0.43 11.30 15.68
CA PRO A 101 -1.00 11.37 15.87
C PRO A 101 -1.81 10.85 14.67
N PHE A 102 -1.33 11.11 13.45
CA PHE A 102 -1.96 10.62 12.24
C PHE A 102 -1.91 9.09 12.13
N VAL A 103 -0.77 8.45 12.43
CA VAL A 103 -0.66 6.99 12.38
C VAL A 103 -1.57 6.34 13.42
N ILE A 104 -1.62 6.86 14.64
CA ILE A 104 -2.53 6.37 15.69
C ILE A 104 -3.97 6.43 15.17
N TRP A 105 -4.39 7.61 14.66
CA TRP A 105 -5.71 7.80 14.07
C TRP A 105 -5.98 6.83 12.90
N LEU A 106 -5.03 6.64 12.00
CA LEU A 106 -5.15 5.78 10.82
C LEU A 106 -5.34 4.30 11.23
N LEU A 107 -4.58 3.84 12.22
CA LEU A 107 -4.67 2.48 12.74
C LEU A 107 -6.02 2.22 13.42
N GLU A 108 -6.52 3.18 14.20
CA GLU A 108 -7.85 3.09 14.83
C GLU A 108 -8.99 3.07 13.80
N ASN A 109 -8.91 3.93 12.77
CA ASN A 109 -9.96 4.07 11.77
C ASN A 109 -9.95 2.97 10.70
N SER A 110 -8.86 2.19 10.57
CA SER A 110 -8.73 1.12 9.58
C SER A 110 -9.01 -0.29 10.12
N GLN A 111 -9.39 -0.43 11.40
CA GLN A 111 -9.63 -1.74 12.02
C GLN A 111 -10.81 -2.47 11.39
N LYS A 112 -11.95 -1.78 11.25
CA LYS A 112 -13.20 -2.34 10.72
C LYS A 112 -13.18 -2.51 9.21
N ALA A 113 -12.68 -1.50 8.51
CA ALA A 113 -12.60 -1.48 7.06
C ALA A 113 -11.27 -0.84 6.62
N PRO A 114 -10.56 -1.40 5.63
CA PRO A 114 -9.33 -0.81 5.14
C PRO A 114 -9.61 0.49 4.38
N LEU A 115 -8.85 1.54 4.70
CA LEU A 115 -8.91 2.82 3.97
C LEU A 115 -8.05 2.83 2.70
N GLY A 116 -7.27 1.78 2.48
CA GLY A 116 -6.34 1.66 1.36
C GLY A 116 -5.30 0.58 1.63
N ILE A 117 -4.07 0.81 1.19
CA ILE A 117 -2.94 -0.12 1.34
C ILE A 117 -1.75 0.57 2.00
N TYR A 118 -0.80 -0.23 2.47
CA TYR A 118 0.46 0.25 3.01
C TYR A 118 1.62 -0.30 2.19
N LEU A 119 2.75 0.38 2.21
CA LEU A 119 3.96 -0.05 1.52
C LEU A 119 5.21 0.49 2.19
N ARG A 120 6.35 -0.13 1.89
CA ARG A 120 7.68 0.40 2.23
C ARG A 120 8.50 0.64 0.97
N SER A 121 9.19 1.77 0.92
CA SER A 121 10.03 2.15 -0.21
C SER A 121 11.29 2.90 0.24
N ARG A 122 12.33 2.85 -0.60
CA ARG A 122 13.54 3.70 -0.45
C ARG A 122 13.40 5.06 -1.12
N LEU A 123 12.33 5.29 -1.86
CA LEU A 123 12.08 6.54 -2.56
C LEU A 123 11.55 7.60 -1.60
N SER A 124 11.93 8.86 -1.86
CA SER A 124 11.28 10.04 -1.28
C SER A 124 9.84 10.17 -1.79
N LEU A 125 9.00 10.91 -1.05
CA LEU A 125 7.58 11.14 -1.39
C LEU A 125 7.35 11.50 -2.86
N ASP A 126 8.08 12.48 -3.41
CA ASP A 126 7.88 12.93 -4.79
C ASP A 126 8.25 11.86 -5.84
N LYS A 127 9.34 11.12 -5.61
CA LYS A 127 9.80 10.05 -6.49
C LYS A 127 8.85 8.87 -6.45
N LEU A 128 8.38 8.50 -5.26
CA LEU A 128 7.41 7.43 -5.08
C LEU A 128 6.06 7.80 -5.70
N ALA A 129 5.57 9.02 -5.48
CA ALA A 129 4.35 9.49 -6.12
C ALA A 129 4.47 9.51 -7.65
N HIS A 130 5.62 9.91 -8.19
CA HIS A 130 5.88 9.86 -9.63
C HIS A 130 5.87 8.42 -10.17
N HIS A 131 6.49 7.48 -9.46
CA HIS A 131 6.47 6.06 -9.80
C HIS A 131 5.05 5.50 -9.85
N LEU A 132 4.31 5.65 -8.75
CA LEU A 132 2.97 5.10 -8.57
C LEU A 132 1.93 5.69 -9.54
N ARG A 133 2.09 6.94 -9.96
CA ARG A 133 1.22 7.61 -10.94
C ARG A 133 1.16 6.92 -12.30
N LYS A 134 2.21 6.18 -12.68
CA LYS A 134 2.26 5.44 -13.95
C LYS A 134 1.20 4.34 -14.03
N PHE A 135 0.75 3.84 -12.88
CA PHE A 135 -0.13 2.68 -12.79
C PHE A 135 -1.59 3.05 -12.47
N ASN A 136 -1.97 4.32 -12.42
CA ASN A 136 -3.36 4.68 -12.11
C ASN A 136 -4.35 4.30 -13.21
N GLN A 137 -3.87 4.11 -14.44
CA GLN A 137 -4.72 3.78 -15.56
C GLN A 137 -4.12 2.61 -16.34
N VAL A 138 -4.99 1.76 -16.85
CA VAL A 138 -4.66 0.70 -17.80
C VAL A 138 -5.52 0.87 -19.02
N TYR A 139 -4.96 0.58 -20.19
CA TYR A 139 -5.73 0.59 -21.42
C TYR A 139 -6.36 -0.78 -21.64
N ASP A 140 -7.68 -0.80 -21.83
CA ASP A 140 -8.41 -2.00 -22.20
C ASP A 140 -8.47 -2.08 -23.72
N GLU A 141 -7.77 -3.07 -24.27
CA GLU A 141 -7.67 -3.29 -25.72
C GLU A 141 -8.97 -3.81 -26.34
N GLU A 142 -9.84 -4.45 -25.57
CA GLU A 142 -11.12 -4.98 -26.05
C GLU A 142 -12.18 -3.87 -26.10
N LEU A 143 -12.28 -3.10 -25.01
CA LEU A 143 -13.20 -1.97 -24.88
C LEU A 143 -12.69 -0.69 -25.53
N LYS A 144 -11.43 -0.68 -25.97
CA LYS A 144 -10.74 0.48 -26.57
C LYS A 144 -10.80 1.74 -25.71
N THR A 145 -10.70 1.57 -24.39
CA THR A 145 -10.87 2.67 -23.42
C THR A 145 -9.84 2.61 -22.29
N TRP A 146 -9.57 3.76 -21.68
CA TRP A 146 -8.75 3.83 -20.47
C TRP A 146 -9.61 3.54 -19.24
N LEU A 147 -9.15 2.60 -18.41
CA LEU A 147 -9.77 2.22 -17.15
C LEU A 147 -8.92 2.69 -15.97
N MET A 148 -9.58 3.07 -14.88
CA MET A 148 -8.89 3.38 -13.62
C MET A 148 -8.41 2.08 -12.96
N PHE A 149 -7.09 1.93 -12.85
CA PHE A 149 -6.49 0.79 -12.18
C PHE A 149 -6.26 1.10 -10.70
N ARG A 150 -7.18 0.63 -9.87
CA ARG A 150 -7.19 0.83 -8.42
C ARG A 150 -6.26 -0.17 -7.72
N TYR A 151 -4.97 -0.18 -8.07
CA TYR A 151 -3.97 -1.07 -7.46
C TYR A 151 -3.86 -0.92 -5.92
N TYR A 152 -4.34 0.20 -5.39
CA TYR A 152 -4.41 0.54 -3.97
C TYR A 152 -5.68 0.02 -3.27
N ASP A 153 -6.56 -0.69 -3.98
CA ASP A 153 -7.68 -1.39 -3.36
C ASP A 153 -7.24 -2.79 -2.89
N PRO A 154 -7.51 -3.17 -1.63
CA PRO A 154 -7.12 -4.49 -1.12
C PRO A 154 -7.66 -5.68 -1.93
N VAL A 155 -8.83 -5.54 -2.56
CA VAL A 155 -9.36 -6.59 -3.46
C VAL A 155 -8.44 -6.73 -4.67
N THR A 156 -8.01 -5.64 -5.28
CA THR A 156 -7.07 -5.64 -6.41
C THR A 156 -5.70 -6.20 -6.02
N VAL A 157 -5.22 -5.92 -4.81
CA VAL A 157 -3.99 -6.54 -4.27
C VAL A 157 -4.12 -8.05 -4.18
N LYS A 158 -5.31 -8.58 -3.86
CA LYS A 158 -5.56 -10.02 -3.77
C LYS A 158 -5.72 -10.68 -5.13
N THR A 159 -6.50 -10.07 -6.01
CA THR A 159 -7.03 -10.75 -7.21
C THR A 159 -6.24 -10.47 -8.48
N LEU A 160 -5.48 -9.37 -8.55
CA LEU A 160 -4.84 -8.93 -9.79
C LEU A 160 -3.33 -8.75 -9.67
N LEU A 161 -2.84 -7.99 -8.68
CA LEU A 161 -1.40 -7.70 -8.55
C LEU A 161 -0.48 -8.93 -8.54
N PRO A 162 -0.80 -10.05 -7.84
CA PRO A 162 0.07 -11.22 -7.81
C PRO A 162 0.19 -11.92 -9.17
N TYR A 163 -0.76 -11.66 -10.07
CA TYR A 163 -0.92 -12.32 -11.36
C TYR A 163 -0.56 -11.42 -12.54
N LEU A 164 -0.08 -10.20 -12.30
CA LEU A 164 0.47 -9.35 -13.35
C LEU A 164 1.57 -10.11 -14.12
N PRO A 165 1.71 -9.87 -15.44
CA PRO A 165 2.86 -10.34 -16.20
C PRO A 165 4.17 -10.02 -15.47
N VAL A 166 5.17 -10.91 -15.59
CA VAL A 166 6.42 -10.80 -14.81
C VAL A 166 7.07 -9.43 -14.98
N ASN A 167 7.10 -8.88 -16.19
CA ASN A 167 7.71 -7.58 -16.45
C ASN A 167 6.93 -6.44 -15.79
N ASP A 168 5.60 -6.42 -15.94
CA ASP A 168 4.73 -5.41 -15.33
C ASP A 168 4.81 -5.45 -13.80
N TYR A 169 4.90 -6.66 -13.23
CA TYR A 169 5.08 -6.84 -11.79
C TYR A 169 6.42 -6.29 -11.30
N LEU A 170 7.51 -6.61 -12.01
CA LEU A 170 8.85 -6.11 -11.67
C LEU A 170 8.93 -4.59 -11.80
N GLU A 171 8.29 -4.02 -12.82
CA GLU A 171 8.19 -2.58 -12.98
C GLU A 171 7.36 -1.95 -11.85
N PHE A 172 6.20 -2.51 -11.53
CA PHE A 172 5.34 -2.02 -10.45
C PHE A 172 6.03 -2.05 -9.08
N MET A 173 6.67 -3.17 -8.75
CA MET A 173 7.37 -3.39 -7.48
C MET A 173 8.75 -2.73 -7.43
N ASP A 174 9.21 -2.06 -8.50
CA ASP A 174 10.51 -1.40 -8.49
C ASP A 174 10.61 -0.39 -7.35
N ASN A 175 11.68 -0.50 -6.56
CA ASN A 175 11.90 0.26 -5.32
C ASN A 175 10.81 0.11 -4.22
N LEU A 176 9.87 -0.82 -4.35
CA LEU A 176 8.96 -1.23 -3.29
C LEU A 176 9.53 -2.46 -2.59
N LEU A 177 9.59 -2.43 -1.26
CA LEU A 177 10.07 -3.57 -0.46
C LEU A 177 8.94 -4.59 -0.28
N PHE A 178 7.73 -4.09 -0.08
CA PHE A 178 6.49 -4.87 -0.06
C PHE A 178 5.29 -3.93 -0.19
N ILE A 179 4.14 -4.52 -0.51
CA ILE A 179 2.82 -3.94 -0.29
C ILE A 179 2.09 -4.81 0.75
N LEU A 180 1.40 -4.14 1.66
CA LEU A 180 0.61 -4.73 2.73
C LEU A 180 -0.83 -4.24 2.59
N ALA A 181 -1.78 -5.18 2.54
CA ALA A 181 -3.21 -4.87 2.46
C ALA A 181 -4.00 -5.75 3.44
N ASP A 182 -5.19 -5.30 3.82
CA ASP A 182 -6.12 -6.10 4.61
C ASP A 182 -6.91 -7.05 3.72
N ASP A 183 -7.01 -8.33 4.05
CA ASP A 183 -7.93 -9.22 3.34
C ASP A 183 -9.37 -8.95 3.82
N VAL A 184 -10.13 -8.19 3.04
CA VAL A 184 -11.53 -7.86 3.36
C VAL A 184 -12.44 -9.08 3.56
N SER A 185 -12.03 -10.26 3.08
CA SER A 185 -12.76 -11.51 3.22
C SER A 185 -12.20 -12.44 4.31
N GLY A 186 -11.15 -12.02 5.03
CA GLY A 186 -10.44 -12.85 6.00
C GLY A 186 -9.92 -12.09 7.22
N ASN A 187 -9.39 -12.83 8.19
CA ASN A 187 -8.70 -12.26 9.35
C ASN A 187 -7.18 -12.32 9.16
N GLN A 188 -6.71 -11.73 8.06
CA GLN A 188 -5.32 -11.80 7.64
C GLN A 188 -4.89 -10.58 6.83
N PHE A 189 -3.59 -10.28 6.85
CA PHE A 189 -2.97 -9.39 5.89
C PHE A 189 -2.54 -10.13 4.63
N LEU A 190 -2.53 -9.38 3.55
CA LEU A 190 -1.99 -9.72 2.25
C LEU A 190 -0.63 -9.04 2.12
N VAL A 191 0.44 -9.82 1.93
CA VAL A 191 1.79 -9.29 1.69
C VAL A 191 2.24 -9.65 0.29
N LEU A 192 2.50 -8.62 -0.52
CA LEU A 192 3.01 -8.74 -1.87
C LEU A 192 4.50 -8.35 -1.89
N GLN A 193 5.37 -9.23 -2.38
CA GLN A 193 6.84 -9.09 -2.37
C GLN A 193 7.50 -9.58 -3.67
#